data_AF-A0A961BM53-F1
#
_entry.id   AF-A0A961BM53-F1
#
_cell.length_a   1.000
_cell.length_b   1.000
_cell.length_c   1.000
_cell.angle_alpha   90.00
_cell.angle_beta   90.00
_cell.angle_gamma   90.00
#
_symmetry.space_group_name_H-M   'P 1'
#
loop_
_entity.id
_entity.type
_entity.pdbx_description
1 polymer ?
#
loop_
_entity_poly.entity_id
_entity_poly.type
_entity_poly.pdbx_seq_one_letter_code
_entity_poly.pdbx_strand_id
1 'polypeptide(L)' 'MADIYNFLLHLRAIRVFDERPVSREDLEKILEAARWTGSAKNN' A
#
# COMPACT_ATOMS: atom_id res chain seq x y z
N MET A 1 -10.19 -6.23 14.10
CA MET A 1 -9.64 -4.90 14.45
C MET A 1 -8.23 -4.96 15.01
N ALA A 2 -7.91 -5.85 15.97
CA ALA A 2 -6.54 -5.97 16.49
C ALA A 2 -5.48 -6.31 15.42
N ASP A 3 -5.87 -7.09 14.40
CA ASP A 3 -4.96 -7.60 13.37
C ASP A 3 -4.36 -6.50 12.46
N ILE A 4 -5.20 -5.67 11.81
CA ILE A 4 -4.72 -4.56 10.97
C ILE A 4 -3.92 -3.54 11.79
N TYR A 5 -4.37 -3.23 13.00
CA TYR A 5 -3.66 -2.30 13.87
C TYR A 5 -2.25 -2.81 14.22
N ASN A 6 -2.13 -4.08 14.60
CA ASN A 6 -0.84 -4.69 14.86
C ASN A 6 0.02 -4.76 13.59
N PHE A 7 -0.56 -5.09 12.44
CA PHE A 7 0.16 -5.08 11.16
C PHE A 7 0.81 -3.70 10.88
N LEU A 8 0.06 -2.61 11.06
CA LEU A 8 0.55 -1.25 10.83
C LEU A 8 1.73 -0.89 11.74
N LEU A 9 1.70 -1.30 13.02
CA LEU A 9 2.78 -1.03 13.97
C LEU A 9 4.11 -1.71 13.61
N HIS A 10 4.07 -2.79 12.84
CA HIS A 10 5.26 -3.54 12.44
C HIS A 10 5.85 -3.09 11.10
N LEU A 11 5.23 -2.14 10.40
CA LEU A 11 5.75 -1.63 9.13
C LEU A 11 7.11 -0.96 9.30
N ARG A 12 8.01 -1.20 8.34
CA ARG A 12 9.36 -0.63 8.26
C ARG A 12 9.63 -0.13 6.85
N ALA A 13 10.37 0.96 6.74
CA ALA A 13 10.84 1.43 5.43
C ALA A 13 11.96 0.52 4.91
N ILE A 14 11.71 -0.16 3.79
CA ILE A 14 12.68 -0.99 3.07
C ILE A 14 13.42 -0.12 2.05
N ARG A 15 14.74 -0.32 1.93
CA ARG A 15 15.62 0.44 1.01
C ARG A 15 16.52 -0.45 0.13
N VAL A 16 16.37 -1.76 0.25
CA VAL A 16 17.09 -2.77 -0.54
C VAL A 16 16.03 -3.66 -1.17
N PHE A 17 16.09 -3.81 -2.49
CA PHE A 17 15.08 -4.50 -3.28
C PHE A 17 15.76 -5.51 -4.21
N ASP A 18 15.04 -6.55 -4.61
CA ASP A 18 15.49 -7.44 -5.68
C ASP A 18 15.22 -6.80 -7.06
N GLU A 19 15.77 -7.40 -8.12
CA GLU A 19 15.51 -6.97 -9.50
C GLU A 19 14.15 -7.44 -10.03
N ARG A 20 13.31 -8.04 -9.17
CA ARG A 20 12.03 -8.59 -9.61
C ARG A 20 11.05 -7.44 -9.85
N PRO A 21 10.40 -7.39 -11.02
CA PRO A 21 9.37 -6.38 -11.25
C PRO A 21 8.14 -6.67 -10.39
N VAL A 22 7.45 -5.60 -9.98
CA VAL A 22 6.12 -5.72 -9.37
C VAL A 22 5.13 -6.21 -10.44
N SER A 23 4.30 -7.18 -10.08
CA SER A 23 3.29 -7.71 -11.00
C SER A 23 2.24 -6.62 -11.31
N ARG A 24 1.65 -6.68 -12.50
CA ARG A 24 0.58 -5.75 -12.88
C ARG A 24 -0.62 -5.85 -11.92
N GLU A 25 -0.97 -7.07 -11.52
CA GLU A 25 -2.09 -7.33 -10.60
C GLU A 25 -1.86 -6.66 -9.24
N ASP A 26 -0.65 -6.78 -8.67
CA ASP A 26 -0.34 -6.16 -7.38
C ASP A 26 -0.30 -4.63 -7.50
N LEU A 27 0.22 -4.10 -8.61
CA LEU A 27 0.20 -2.68 -8.88
C LEU A 27 -1.24 -2.15 -8.95
N GLU A 28 -2.14 -2.85 -9.63
CA GLU A 28 -3.55 -2.47 -9.74
C GLU A 28 -4.25 -2.49 -8.37
N LYS A 29 -3.97 -3.48 -7.52
CA LYS A 29 -4.49 -3.51 -6.13
C LYS A 29 -4.02 -2.33 -5.29
N ILE A 30 -2.74 -1.95 -5.41
CA ILE A 30 -2.17 -0.79 -4.69
C ILE A 30 -2.84 0.51 -5.16
N LEU A 31 -2.96 0.69 -6.48
CA LEU A 31 -3.60 1.87 -7.04
C LEU A 31 -5.08 1.95 -6.68
N GLU A 32 -5.78 0.81 -6.66
CA GLU A 32 -7.16 0.75 -6.24
C GLU A 32 -7.32 1.15 -4.78
N ALA A 33 -6.53 0.58 -3.87
CA ALA A 33 -6.55 0.98 -2.46
C ALA A 33 -6.29 2.49 -2.28
N ALA A 34 -5.36 3.07 -3.05
CA ALA A 34 -5.07 4.49 -3.00
C ALA A 34 -6.25 5.37 -3.45
N ARG A 35 -7.06 4.93 -4.43
CA ARG A 35 -8.24 5.67 -4.92
C ARG A 35 -9.31 5.91 -3.86
N TRP A 36 -9.42 5.02 -2.87
CA TRP A 36 -10.38 5.16 -1.77
C TRP A 36 -9.95 6.20 -0.72
N THR A 37 -8.79 6.83 -0.87
CA THR A 37 -8.29 7.85 0.06
C THR A 37 -9.11 9.13 -0.07
N GLY A 38 -9.59 9.66 1.07
CA GLY A 38 -10.29 10.94 1.10
C GLY A 38 -9.42 12.09 0.56
N SER A 39 -9.99 12.87 -0.36
CA SER A 39 -9.35 14.07 -0.93
C SER A 39 -10.05 15.33 -0.42
N ALA A 40 -9.29 16.32 0.04
CA ALA A 40 -9.81 17.52 0.68
C ALA A 40 -10.81 18.34 -0.17
N LYS A 41 -10.74 18.20 -1.50
CA LYS A 41 -11.65 18.88 -2.43
C LYS A 41 -12.40 17.93 -3.36
N ASN A 42 -12.04 16.64 -3.34
CA ASN A 42 -12.62 15.62 -4.22
C ASN A 42 -12.81 16.09 -5.67
N ASN A 43 -11.76 16.72 -6.22
CA ASN A 43 -11.73 17.24 -7.59
C ASN A 43 -11.84 16.12 -8.63
#